data_AF-A0A9D7UPZ4-F1
#
_entry.id   AF-A0A9D7UPZ4-F1
#
_cell.length_a   1.000
_cell.length_b   1.000
_cell.length_c   1.000
_cell.angle_alpha   90.00
_cell.angle_beta   90.00
_cell.angle_gamma   90.00
#
_symmetry.space_group_name_H-M   'P 1'
#
loop_
_entity.id
_entity.type
_entity.pdbx_description
1 polymer ?
#
loop_
_entity_poly.entity_id
_entity_poly.type
_entity_poly.pdbx_seq_one_letter_code
_entity_poly.pdbx_strand_id
1 'polypeptide(L)' 'LREALVANLARLSDREAMILQLYFAEEMNLDEIGETLGVGAARVCQIKKVALEKMRVMMAE' A
#
# COMPACT_ATOMS: atom_id res chain seq x y z
N LEU A 1 17.92 5.91 3.01
CA LEU A 1 16.88 4.87 3.13
C LEU A 1 15.47 5.46 3.22
N ARG A 2 15.19 6.35 4.20
CA ARG A 2 13.87 6.98 4.38
C ARG A 2 13.43 7.83 3.17
N GLU A 3 14.33 8.61 2.57
CA GLU A 3 14.01 9.43 1.38
C GLU A 3 13.72 8.59 0.12
N ALA A 4 14.48 7.53 -0.12
CA ALA A 4 14.22 6.58 -1.21
C ALA A 4 12.85 5.89 -1.05
N LEU A 5 12.45 5.58 0.20
CA LEU A 5 11.15 5.00 0.49
C LEU A 5 10.01 5.98 0.17
N VAL A 6 10.16 7.25 0.55
CA VAL A 6 9.19 8.32 0.27
C VAL A 6 9.09 8.59 -1.24
N ALA A 7 10.23 8.64 -1.94
CA ALA A 7 10.27 8.79 -3.39
C ALA A 7 9.59 7.63 -4.13
N ASN A 8 9.75 6.40 -3.62
CA ASN A 8 9.11 5.21 -4.19
C ASN A 8 7.61 5.12 -3.87
N LEU A 9 7.18 5.61 -2.69
CA LEU A 9 5.76 5.77 -2.38
C LEU A 9 5.07 6.77 -3.32
N ALA A 10 5.77 7.83 -3.76
CA ALA A 10 5.24 8.80 -4.73
C ALA A 10 5.00 8.22 -6.14
N ARG A 11 5.52 7.01 -6.43
CA ARG A 11 5.31 6.29 -7.71
C ARG A 11 4.19 5.26 -7.62
N LEU A 12 3.60 5.06 -6.45
CA LEU A 12 2.38 4.27 -6.28
C LEU A 12 1.16 5.09 -6.72
N SER A 13 0.12 4.39 -7.17
CA SER A 13 -1.18 5.04 -7.35
C SER A 13 -1.76 5.49 -6.01
N ASP A 14 -2.62 6.51 -6.01
CA ASP A 14 -3.26 7.03 -4.80
C ASP A 14 -3.91 5.91 -3.96
N ARG A 15 -4.50 4.92 -4.64
CA ARG A 15 -5.16 3.80 -3.97
C ARG A 15 -4.18 2.83 -3.32
N GLU A 16 -3.04 2.58 -3.96
CA GLU A 16 -1.97 1.75 -3.41
C GLU A 16 -1.33 2.44 -2.19
N ALA A 17 -0.99 3.73 -2.32
CA ALA A 17 -0.43 4.52 -1.24
C ALA A 17 -1.38 4.59 -0.03
N MET A 18 -2.67 4.84 -0.27
CA MET A 18 -3.70 4.88 0.77
C MET A 18 -3.80 3.53 1.52
N ILE A 19 -3.83 2.41 0.81
CA ILE A 19 -3.90 1.08 1.44
C ILE A 19 -2.66 0.82 2.32
N LEU A 20 -1.47 1.20 1.86
CA LEU A 20 -0.25 1.04 2.65
C LEU A 20 -0.23 1.98 3.86
N GLN A 21 -0.74 3.20 3.74
CA GLN A 21 -0.86 4.13 4.86
C GLN A 21 -1.81 3.58 5.92
N LEU A 22 -3.02 3.17 5.54
CA LEU A 22 -3.99 2.60 6.49
C LEU A 22 -3.43 1.35 7.19
N TYR A 23 -2.66 0.53 6.47
CA TYR A 23 -2.08 -0.70 7.02
C TYR A 23 -0.87 -0.46 7.93
N PHE A 24 0.05 0.43 7.56
CA PHE A 24 1.32 0.61 8.28
C PHE A 24 1.35 1.80 9.23
N ALA A 25 0.57 2.85 8.95
CA ALA A 25 0.52 4.06 9.79
C ALA A 25 -0.67 4.02 10.75
N GLU A 26 -1.84 3.62 10.26
CA GLU A 26 -3.07 3.55 11.07
C GLU A 26 -3.29 2.15 11.69
N GLU A 27 -2.37 1.20 11.45
CA GLU A 27 -2.38 -0.17 11.99
C GLU A 27 -3.68 -0.95 11.71
N MET A 28 -4.42 -0.59 10.67
CA MET A 28 -5.69 -1.23 10.31
C MET A 28 -5.48 -2.60 9.67
N ASN A 29 -6.39 -3.53 9.96
CA ASN A 29 -6.41 -4.83 9.31
C ASN A 29 -7.09 -4.79 7.92
N LEU A 30 -6.99 -5.87 7.15
CA LEU A 30 -7.48 -5.89 5.76
C LEU A 30 -9.00 -5.76 5.65
N ASP A 31 -9.74 -6.21 6.66
CA ASP A 31 -11.20 -6.12 6.71
C ASP A 31 -11.62 -4.67 7.00
N GLU A 32 -11.02 -4.02 8.00
CA GLU A 32 -11.26 -2.61 8.35
C GLU A 32 -10.91 -1.66 7.19
N ILE A 33 -9.80 -1.93 6.49
CA ILE A 33 -9.42 -1.17 5.29
C ILE A 33 -10.43 -1.39 4.17
N GLY A 34 -10.91 -2.63 4.02
CA GLY A 34 -11.92 -2.98 3.03
C GLY A 34 -13.21 -2.20 3.24
N GLU A 35 -13.72 -2.22 4.47
CA GLU A 35 -14.91 -1.47 4.88
C GLU A 35 -14.73 0.04 4.64
N THR A 36 -13.58 0.59 5.04
CA THR A 36 -13.26 2.01 4.87
C THR A 36 -13.23 2.43 3.39
N LEU A 37 -12.73 1.55 2.52
CA LEU A 37 -12.57 1.83 1.09
C LEU A 37 -13.74 1.33 0.22
N GLY A 38 -14.78 0.75 0.84
CA GLY A 38 -15.94 0.18 0.15
C GLY A 38 -15.59 -1.00 -0.77
N VAL A 39 -14.58 -1.81 -0.41
CA VAL A 39 -14.12 -2.97 -1.18
C VAL A 39 -13.92 -4.19 -0.27
N GLY A 40 -13.95 -5.40 -0.81
CA GLY A 40 -13.67 -6.59 0.02
C GLY A 40 -12.20 -6.69 0.44
N ALA A 41 -11.93 -7.31 1.60
CA ALA A 41 -10.58 -7.55 2.12
C ALA A 41 -9.67 -8.28 1.13
N ALA A 42 -10.22 -9.21 0.34
CA ALA A 42 -9.48 -9.90 -0.73
C ALA A 42 -8.92 -8.91 -1.77
N ARG A 43 -9.69 -7.87 -2.11
CA ARG A 43 -9.25 -6.83 -3.03
C ARG A 43 -8.14 -5.97 -2.42
N VAL A 44 -8.26 -5.62 -1.14
CA VAL A 44 -7.21 -4.91 -0.39
C VAL A 44 -5.92 -5.72 -0.37
N CYS A 45 -5.98 -7.01 -0.08
CA CYS A 45 -4.83 -7.91 -0.06
C CYS A 45 -4.09 -7.94 -1.41
N GLN A 46 -4.85 -8.03 -2.51
CA GLN A 46 -4.28 -8.01 -3.87
C GLN A 46 -3.58 -6.69 -4.16
N ILE A 47 -4.23 -5.55 -3.90
CA ILE A 47 -3.64 -4.23 -4.17
C ILE A 47 -2.40 -4.02 -3.31
N LYS A 48 -2.45 -4.40 -2.02
CA LYS A 48 -1.29 -4.36 -1.12
C LYS A 48 -0.11 -5.14 -1.68
N LYS A 49 -0.35 -6.37 -2.15
CA LYS A 49 0.69 -7.22 -2.74
C LYS A 49 1.34 -6.57 -3.96
N VAL A 50 0.54 -6.01 -4.87
CA VAL A 50 1.05 -5.31 -6.07
C VAL A 50 1.85 -4.07 -5.69
N ALA A 51 1.37 -3.28 -4.72
CA ALA A 51 2.07 -2.11 -4.23
C ALA A 51 3.45 -2.46 -3.64
N LEU A 52 3.51 -3.51 -2.81
CA LEU A 52 4.77 -3.99 -2.23
C LEU A 52 5.74 -4.52 -3.29
N GLU A 53 5.25 -5.24 -4.29
CA GLU A 53 6.09 -5.74 -5.39
C GLU A 53 6.68 -4.59 -6.22
N LYS A 54 5.86 -3.58 -6.53
CA LYS A 54 6.34 -2.34 -7.17
C LYS A 54 7.42 -1.66 -6.34
N MET A 55 7.21 -1.52 -5.03
CA MET A 55 8.20 -0.92 -4.14
C MET A 55 9.51 -1.73 -4.11
N ARG A 56 9.44 -3.06 -4.12
CA ARG A 56 10.64 -3.92 -4.17
C ARG A 56 11.44 -3.72 -5.45
N VAL A 57 10.78 -3.66 -6.61
CA VAL A 57 11.45 -3.39 -7.88
C VAL A 57 12.13 -2.03 -7.86
N MET A 58 11.44 -0.98 -7.37
CA MET A 58 12.00 0.37 -7.28
C MET A 58 13.12 0.53 -6.25
N MET A 59 13.25 -0.38 -5.28
CA MET A 59 14.34 -0.38 -4.30
C MET A 59 15.54 -1.24 -4.72
N ALA A 60 15.36 -2.09 -5.74
CA ALA A 60 16.40 -2.93 -6.31
C ALA A 60 17.19 -2.23 -7.44
N GLU A 61 16.69 -1.08 -7.92
CA GLU A 61 17.39 -0.12 -8.79
C GLU A 61 18.15 0.92 -7.97
#